data_AF-A0A3P7KX09-F1
#
_entry.id   AF-A0A3P7KX09-F1
#
_cell.length_a   1.000
_cell.length_b   1.000
_cell.length_c   1.000
_cell.angle_alpha   90.00
_cell.angle_beta   90.00
_cell.angle_gamma   90.00
#
_symmetry.space_group_name_H-M   'P 1'
#
loop_
_entity.id
_entity.type
_entity.pdbx_description
1 polymer ?
#
loop_
_entity_poly.entity_id
_entity_poly.type
_entity_poly.pdbx_seq_one_letter_code
_entity_poly.pdbx_strand_id
1 'polypeptide(L)'
;MCAQVKNNINLLFLQFGEKFGFSRPELFLPSFTLRLVYKTPVSATDAFWLTLAALECQGNEDPVENFHLAMDALTCLFGQAFEVAVRRTKARAEFKYFDSHCIELYREDMLKFFEALATLLSS
;
A
#
# COMPACT_ATOMS: atom_id res chain seq x y z
N MET A 1 -9.91 -5.91 19.32
CA MET A 1 -9.61 -7.37 19.34
C MET A 1 -8.53 -7.64 20.38
N CYS A 2 -8.66 -8.68 21.20
CA CYS A 2 -7.64 -9.02 22.22
C CYS A 2 -6.33 -9.47 21.53
N ALA A 3 -5.17 -9.06 22.05
CA ALA A 3 -3.87 -9.39 21.49
C ALA A 3 -3.62 -10.90 21.38
N GLN A 4 -4.13 -11.67 22.35
CA GLN A 4 -4.03 -13.13 22.36
C GLN A 4 -4.78 -13.77 21.19
N VAL A 5 -5.94 -13.23 20.82
CA VAL A 5 -6.71 -13.70 19.66
C VAL A 5 -5.99 -13.33 18.37
N LYS A 6 -5.41 -12.13 18.29
CA LYS A 6 -4.68 -11.66 17.09
C LYS A 6 -3.49 -12.56 16.76
N ASN A 7 -2.72 -12.96 17.76
CA ASN A 7 -1.53 -13.78 17.56
C ASN A 7 -1.89 -15.23 17.18
N ASN A 8 -3.04 -15.71 17.63
CA ASN A 8 -3.47 -17.09 17.39
C ASN A 8 -4.41 -17.26 16.20
N ILE A 9 -4.82 -16.17 15.55
CA ILE A 9 -5.92 -16.20 14.57
C ILE A 9 -5.62 -17.13 13.39
N ASN A 10 -4.38 -17.15 12.90
CA ASN A 10 -3.98 -18.01 11.79
C ASN A 10 -4.06 -19.50 12.15
N LEU A 11 -3.66 -19.86 13.39
CA LEU A 11 -3.75 -21.23 13.88
C LEU A 11 -5.21 -21.65 14.07
N LEU A 12 -6.05 -20.75 14.57
CA LEU A 12 -7.49 -21.00 14.70
C LEU A 12 -8.13 -21.24 13.33
N PHE A 13 -7.78 -20.44 12.31
CA PHE A 13 -8.27 -20.65 10.94
C PHE A 13 -7.84 -21.99 10.35
N LEU A 14 -6.62 -22.44 10.60
CA LEU A 14 -6.17 -23.77 10.15
C LEU A 14 -6.93 -24.90 10.87
N GLN A 15 -7.02 -24.82 12.20
CA GLN A 15 -7.65 -25.86 13.03
C GLN A 15 -9.14 -26.04 12.72
N PHE A 16 -9.86 -24.95 12.47
CA PHE A 16 -11.27 -25.00 12.14
C PHE A 16 -11.52 -25.15 10.64
N GLY A 17 -10.68 -24.58 9.78
CA GLY A 17 -10.80 -24.64 8.33
C GLY A 17 -10.78 -26.07 7.78
N GLU A 18 -9.91 -26.93 8.33
CA GLU A 18 -9.84 -28.35 7.95
C GLU A 18 -11.17 -29.09 8.18
N LYS A 19 -11.93 -28.71 9.23
CA LYS A 19 -13.24 -29.33 9.51
C LYS A 19 -14.30 -28.99 8.47
N PHE A 20 -14.13 -27.88 7.76
CA PHE A 20 -15.04 -27.43 6.70
C PHE A 20 -14.51 -27.76 5.30
N GLY A 21 -13.41 -28.53 5.20
CA GLY A 21 -12.83 -28.95 3.93
C GLY A 21 -11.98 -27.88 3.25
N PHE A 22 -11.64 -26.77 3.93
CA PHE A 22 -10.74 -25.78 3.39
C PHE A 22 -9.29 -26.20 3.59
N SER A 23 -8.53 -26.19 2.50
CA SER A 23 -7.10 -26.42 2.52
C SER A 23 -6.35 -25.11 2.79
N ARG A 24 -5.13 -25.21 3.34
CA ARG A 24 -4.26 -24.06 3.60
C ARG A 24 -4.10 -23.08 2.41
N PRO A 25 -3.87 -23.53 1.16
CA PRO A 25 -3.73 -22.60 0.03
C PRO A 25 -5.02 -21.84 -0.33
N GLU A 26 -6.19 -22.34 0.06
CA GLU A 26 -7.48 -21.66 -0.17
C GLU A 26 -7.75 -20.59 0.91
N LEU A 27 -7.28 -20.82 2.13
CA LEU A 27 -7.42 -19.89 3.26
C LEU A 27 -6.36 -18.79 3.27
N PHE A 28 -5.14 -19.11 2.81
CA PHE A 28 -4.00 -18.21 2.90
C PHE A 28 -3.44 -17.91 1.51
N LEU A 29 -3.80 -16.72 1.01
CA LEU A 29 -3.22 -16.20 -0.22
C LEU A 29 -1.87 -15.51 0.10
N PRO A 30 -0.76 -15.88 -0.55
CA PRO A 30 0.48 -15.14 -0.42
C PRO A 30 0.29 -13.73 -1.00
N SER A 31 0.59 -12.71 -0.21
CA SER A 31 0.38 -11.31 -0.57
C SER A 31 1.42 -10.41 0.12
N PHE A 32 1.46 -9.14 -0.28
CA PHE A 32 2.33 -8.12 0.28
C PHE A 32 1.59 -7.28 1.32
N THR A 33 2.30 -6.82 2.34
CA THR A 33 1.75 -5.94 3.36
C THR A 33 2.65 -4.73 3.53
N LEU A 34 2.11 -3.54 3.30
CA LEU A 34 2.80 -2.28 3.52
C LEU A 34 2.61 -1.84 4.96
N ARG A 35 3.72 -1.62 5.70
CA ARG A 35 3.68 -1.05 7.06
C ARG A 35 4.42 0.28 7.11
N LEU A 36 3.66 1.37 7.13
CA LEU A 36 4.21 2.71 7.31
C LEU A 36 4.50 2.99 8.80
N VAL A 37 5.73 2.73 9.24
CA VAL A 37 6.29 3.06 10.58
C VAL A 37 5.32 2.82 11.76
N TYR A 38 4.52 3.83 12.14
CA TYR A 38 3.59 3.79 13.28
C TYR A 38 2.11 3.60 12.87
N LYS A 39 1.80 3.53 11.57
CA LYS A 39 0.46 3.29 11.05
C LYS A 39 0.14 1.79 10.99
N THR A 40 -1.15 1.50 10.94
CA THR A 40 -1.66 0.15 10.74
C THR A 40 -1.12 -0.44 9.44
N PRO A 41 -0.62 -1.69 9.45
CA PRO A 41 -0.21 -2.36 8.23
C PRO A 41 -1.43 -2.56 7.32
N VAL A 42 -1.25 -2.34 6.02
CA VAL A 42 -2.28 -2.46 4.98
C VAL A 42 -1.85 -3.57 4.01
N SER A 43 -2.72 -4.55 3.75
CA SER A 43 -2.41 -5.58 2.75
C SER A 43 -2.61 -5.03 1.34
N ALA A 44 -1.92 -5.61 0.36
CA ALA A 44 -2.09 -5.22 -1.05
C ALA A 44 -3.54 -5.36 -1.51
N THR A 45 -4.26 -6.36 -0.99
CA THR A 45 -5.68 -6.59 -1.27
C THR A 45 -6.55 -5.49 -0.68
N ASP A 46 -6.26 -5.03 0.54
CA ASP A 46 -7.00 -3.92 1.15
C ASP A 46 -6.80 -2.63 0.35
N ALA A 47 -5.57 -2.34 -0.09
CA ALA A 47 -5.29 -1.19 -0.93
C ALA A 47 -6.06 -1.26 -2.27
N PHE A 48 -6.07 -2.42 -2.91
CA PHE A 48 -6.82 -2.64 -4.15
C PHE A 48 -8.32 -2.39 -3.96
N TRP A 49 -8.94 -2.98 -2.94
CA TRP A 49 -10.37 -2.81 -2.67
C TRP A 49 -10.71 -1.38 -2.27
N LEU A 50 -9.83 -0.69 -1.55
CA LEU A 50 -10.01 0.72 -1.22
C LEU A 50 -9.98 1.60 -2.47
N THR A 51 -9.03 1.39 -3.39
CA THR A 51 -9.00 2.12 -4.66
C THR A 51 -10.23 1.83 -5.51
N LEU A 52 -10.66 0.56 -5.60
CA LEU A 52 -11.85 0.19 -6.35
C LEU A 52 -13.11 0.84 -5.74
N ALA A 53 -13.26 0.77 -4.42
CA ALA A 53 -14.38 1.42 -3.73
C ALA A 53 -14.38 2.93 -3.92
N ALA A 54 -13.21 3.59 -3.93
CA ALA A 54 -13.09 5.01 -4.20
C ALA A 54 -13.49 5.38 -5.64
N LEU A 55 -13.17 4.53 -6.61
CA LEU A 55 -13.57 4.70 -8.02
C LEU A 55 -15.06 4.45 -8.25
N GLU A 56 -15.64 3.48 -7.53
CA GLU A 56 -17.04 3.07 -7.66
C GLU A 56 -18.01 3.88 -6.80
N CYS A 57 -17.51 4.62 -5.80
CA CYS A 57 -18.30 5.56 -5.00
C CYS A 57 -18.73 6.76 -5.85
N GLN A 58 -19.78 6.57 -6.65
CA GLN A 58 -20.40 7.63 -7.44
C GLN A 58 -21.18 8.58 -6.54
N GLY A 59 -20.51 9.62 -6.06
CA GLY A 59 -21.15 10.74 -5.38
C GLY A 59 -21.80 11.73 -6.37
N ASN A 60 -22.65 11.30 -7.31
CA ASN A 60 -23.39 12.17 -8.26
C ASN A 60 -22.55 13.18 -9.09
N GLU A 61 -21.22 13.16 -8.97
CA GLU A 61 -20.25 14.06 -9.59
C GLU A 61 -19.53 13.40 -10.76
N ASP A 62 -18.86 14.23 -11.57
CA ASP A 62 -18.18 13.82 -12.79
C ASP A 62 -17.18 12.68 -12.54
N PRO A 63 -17.06 11.71 -13.46
CA PRO A 63 -16.19 10.53 -13.28
C PRO A 63 -14.71 10.87 -13.09
N VAL A 64 -14.31 12.09 -13.45
CA VAL A 64 -12.95 12.61 -13.26
C VAL A 64 -12.67 12.91 -11.78
N GLU A 65 -13.66 13.39 -11.02
CA GLU A 65 -13.49 13.73 -9.61
C GLU A 65 -13.33 12.48 -8.74
N ASN A 66 -14.05 11.40 -9.06
CA ASN A 66 -13.85 10.10 -8.41
C ASN A 66 -12.45 9.54 -8.67
N PHE A 67 -11.88 9.79 -9.86
CA PHE A 67 -10.51 9.39 -10.18
C PHE A 67 -9.49 10.18 -9.34
N HIS A 68 -9.71 11.49 -9.14
CA HIS A 68 -8.88 12.30 -8.26
C HIS A 68 -8.98 11.83 -6.80
N LEU A 69 -10.18 11.50 -6.32
CA LEU A 69 -10.39 11.00 -4.96
C LEU A 69 -9.75 9.62 -4.73
N ALA A 70 -9.82 8.72 -5.72
CA ALA A 70 -9.12 7.45 -5.68
C ALA A 70 -7.60 7.62 -5.72
N MET A 71 -7.10 8.62 -6.45
CA MET A 71 -5.69 8.99 -6.43
C MET A 71 -5.29 9.49 -5.04
N ASP A 72 -6.05 10.40 -4.43
CA ASP A 72 -5.78 10.95 -3.10
C ASP A 72 -5.71 9.87 -2.00
N ALA A 73 -6.51 8.81 -2.13
CA ALA A 73 -6.42 7.66 -1.22
C ALA A 73 -5.08 6.90 -1.34
N LEU A 74 -4.52 6.81 -2.55
CA LEU A 74 -3.23 6.18 -2.83
C LEU A 74 -2.03 7.08 -2.48
N THR A 75 -2.17 8.40 -2.60
CA THR A 75 -1.07 9.35 -2.43
C THR A 75 -0.55 9.43 -1.00
N CYS A 76 -1.40 9.13 -0.01
CA CYS A 76 -1.00 8.96 1.40
C CYS A 76 0.04 7.84 1.60
N LEU A 77 0.09 6.85 0.70
CA LEU A 77 1.00 5.70 0.78
C LEU A 77 2.32 5.99 0.05
N PHE A 78 2.26 6.63 -1.12
CA PHE A 78 3.44 6.86 -1.96
C PHE A 78 4.27 8.09 -1.58
N GLY A 79 3.66 9.17 -1.08
CA GLY A 79 4.40 10.39 -0.72
C GLY A 79 5.48 10.14 0.35
N GLN A 80 5.13 9.35 1.37
CA GLN A 80 6.09 8.96 2.41
C GLN A 80 7.16 8.00 1.88
N ALA A 81 6.79 7.05 1.01
CA ALA A 81 7.74 6.14 0.38
C ALA A 81 8.73 6.87 -0.52
N PHE A 82 8.29 7.91 -1.24
CA PHE A 82 9.12 8.74 -2.10
C PHE A 82 10.10 9.57 -1.27
N GLU A 83 9.64 10.19 -0.19
CA GLU A 83 10.51 10.93 0.72
C GLU A 83 11.60 10.03 1.32
N VAL A 84 11.25 8.81 1.74
CA VAL A 84 12.21 7.84 2.28
C VAL A 84 13.17 7.32 1.20
N ALA A 85 12.69 7.07 -0.02
CA ALA A 85 13.53 6.64 -1.15
C ALA A 85 14.52 7.73 -1.58
N VAL A 86 14.11 8.99 -1.64
CA VAL A 86 14.98 10.15 -1.92
C VAL A 86 16.04 10.30 -0.84
N ARG A 87 15.66 10.22 0.44
CA ARG A 87 16.62 10.30 1.57
C ARG A 87 17.65 9.17 1.54
N ARG A 88 17.24 7.94 1.22
CA ARG A 88 18.16 6.77 1.15
C ARG A 88 19.16 6.88 0.02
N THR A 89 18.73 7.37 -1.14
CA THR A 89 19.55 7.42 -2.36
C THR A 89 20.31 8.73 -2.53
N LYS A 90 20.02 9.73 -1.68
CA LYS A 90 20.44 11.13 -1.86
C LYS A 90 20.19 11.60 -3.30
N ALA A 91 19.10 11.12 -3.90
CA ALA A 91 18.71 11.52 -5.24
C ALA A 91 18.39 13.01 -5.24
N ARG A 92 18.80 13.73 -6.28
CA ARG A 92 18.36 15.10 -6.51
C ARG A 92 16.89 15.02 -6.95
N ALA A 93 16.01 15.29 -6.00
CA ALA A 93 14.58 15.29 -6.19
C ALA A 93 14.02 16.60 -5.63
N GLU A 94 13.17 17.27 -6.40
CA GLU A 94 12.49 18.49 -5.99
C GLU A 94 11.01 18.21 -5.74
N PHE A 95 10.57 18.50 -4.51
CA PHE A 95 9.18 18.41 -4.09
C PHE A 95 8.52 19.79 -4.30
N LYS A 96 8.39 20.20 -5.56
CA LYS A 96 7.84 21.53 -5.94
C LYS A 96 6.33 21.58 -5.98
N TYR A 97 5.67 20.42 -6.03
CA TYR A 97 4.23 20.32 -6.08
C TYR A 97 3.64 20.33 -4.66
N PHE A 98 2.42 20.87 -4.53
CA PHE A 98 1.66 20.81 -3.28
C PHE A 98 1.42 19.35 -2.83
N ASP A 99 1.45 18.46 -3.82
CA ASP A 99 1.32 17.03 -3.73
C ASP A 99 2.67 16.33 -3.46
N SER A 100 2.85 15.80 -2.26
CA SER A 100 4.07 15.06 -1.83
C SER A 100 4.38 13.79 -2.64
N HIS A 101 3.45 13.35 -3.49
CA HIS A 101 3.58 12.19 -4.37
C HIS A 101 4.05 12.54 -5.79
N CYS A 102 4.18 13.84 -6.09
CA CYS A 102 4.73 14.35 -7.34
C CYS A 102 6.12 14.92 -7.07
N ILE A 103 7.14 14.33 -7.67
CA ILE A 103 8.54 14.75 -7.52
C ILE A 103 9.18 14.97 -8.88
N GLU A 104 9.95 16.05 -9.02
CA GLU A 104 10.83 16.22 -10.15
C GLU A 104 12.16 15.53 -9.83
N LEU A 105 12.57 14.56 -10.66
CA LEU A 105 13.77 13.78 -10.43
C LEU A 105 14.77 13.96 -11.58
N TYR A 106 16.04 14.15 -11.24
CA TYR A 106 17.10 14.17 -12.25
C TYR A 106 17.25 12.79 -12.89
N ARG A 107 17.35 12.74 -14.23
CA ARG A 107 17.42 11.48 -15.00
C ARG A 107 18.56 10.57 -14.54
N GLU A 108 19.69 11.16 -14.15
CA GLU A 108 20.88 10.45 -13.64
C GLU A 108 20.59 9.67 -12.34
N ASP A 109 19.62 10.13 -11.57
CA ASP A 109 19.27 9.59 -10.26
C ASP A 109 18.04 8.66 -10.30
N MET A 110 17.45 8.48 -11.49
CA MET A 110 16.20 7.76 -11.71
C MET A 110 16.29 6.27 -11.39
N LEU A 111 17.34 5.59 -11.88
CA LEU A 111 17.50 4.15 -11.69
C LEU A 111 17.71 3.80 -10.22
N LYS A 112 18.60 4.51 -9.53
CA LYS A 112 18.87 4.31 -8.09
C LYS A 112 17.65 4.63 -7.22
N PHE A 113 16.86 5.64 -7.59
CA PHE A 113 15.61 5.97 -6.90
C PHE A 113 14.58 4.85 -7.03
N PHE A 114 14.32 4.36 -8.24
CA PHE A 114 13.34 3.28 -8.46
C PHE A 114 13.76 1.96 -7.80
N GLU A 115 15.05 1.65 -7.79
CA GLU A 115 15.57 0.46 -7.11
C GLU A 115 15.39 0.55 -5.59
N ALA A 116 15.67 1.71 -4.99
CA ALA A 116 15.45 1.92 -3.57
C ALA A 116 13.97 1.94 -3.20
N LEU A 117 13.11 2.49 -4.07
CA LEU A 117 11.66 2.49 -3.91
C LEU A 117 11.10 1.07 -4.00
N ALA A 118 11.53 0.28 -4.98
CA ALA A 118 11.14 -1.13 -5.11
C ALA A 118 11.53 -1.93 -3.86
N THR A 119 12.74 -1.70 -3.34
CA THR A 119 13.23 -2.31 -2.10
C THR A 119 12.41 -1.88 -0.87
N LEU A 120 11.94 -0.63 -0.83
CA LEU A 120 11.10 -0.10 0.25
C LEU A 120 9.68 -0.69 0.22
N LEU A 121 9.14 -0.97 -0.98
CA LEU A 121 7.81 -1.52 -1.17
C LEU A 121 7.77 -3.06 -1.06
N SER A 122 8.91 -3.72 -1.22
CA SER A 122 9.04 -5.17 -1.10
C SER A 122 9.35 -5.67 0.32
N SER A 123 9.59 -4.77 1.27
CA SER A 123 9.93 -5.06 2.67
C SER A 123 8.75 -4.90 3.62
#